data_AF-A0A9E4G1S2-F1
#
_entry.id   AF-A0A9E4G1S2-F1
#
_cell.length_a   1.000
_cell.length_b   1.000
_cell.length_c   1.000
_cell.angle_alpha   90.00
_cell.angle_beta   90.00
_cell.angle_gamma   90.00
#
_symmetry.space_group_name_H-M   'P 1'
#
loop_
_entity.id
_entity.type
_entity.pdbx_description
1 polymer ?
#
loop_
_entity_poly.entity_id
_entity_poly.type
_entity_poly.pdbx_seq_one_letter_code
_entity_poly.pdbx_strand_id
1 'polypeptide(L)' 'MLHFLRRRFVFFFFTYLLSSLMIFLLLRVLPGDPARVIAGGREATEAQVEEIRAQLGLNAPMPEQ' A
#
# COMPACT_ATOMS: atom_id res chain seq x y z
N MET A 1 22.40 -0.96 -34.43
CA MET A 1 22.55 -0.86 -32.95
C MET A 1 21.39 -0.15 -32.27
N LEU A 2 20.88 0.99 -32.80
CA LEU A 2 19.76 1.73 -32.20
C LEU A 2 18.47 0.89 -32.00
N HIS A 3 18.13 0.02 -32.96
CA HIS A 3 16.96 -0.87 -32.86
C HIS A 3 17.06 -1.88 -31.70
N PHE A 4 18.27 -2.42 -31.47
CA PHE A 4 18.56 -3.32 -30.36
C PHE A 4 18.46 -2.58 -29.02
N LEU A 5 19.00 -1.36 -28.95
CA LEU A 5 18.96 -0.52 -27.76
C LEU A 5 17.52 -0.13 -27.38
N ARG A 6 16.69 0.26 -28.37
CA ARG A 6 15.27 0.53 -28.18
C ARG A 6 14.52 -0.68 -27.63
N ARG A 7 14.73 -1.87 -28.21
CA ARG A 7 14.10 -3.11 -27.74
C ARG A 7 14.49 -3.41 -26.30
N ARG A 8 15.77 -3.24 -25.94
CA ARG A 8 16.26 -3.44 -24.57
C ARG A 8 15.62 -2.45 -23.59
N PHE A 9 15.52 -1.17 -23.95
CA PHE A 9 14.88 -0.15 -23.13
C PHE A 9 13.39 -0.39 -22.91
N VAL A 10 12.65 -0.80 -23.95
CA VAL A 10 11.22 -1.13 -23.82
C VAL A 10 11.01 -2.29 -22.84
N PHE A 11 11.82 -3.35 -22.95
CA PHE A 11 11.76 -4.47 -22.01
C PHE A 11 12.09 -4.04 -20.57
N PHE A 12 13.13 -3.24 -20.38
CA PHE A 12 13.51 -2.73 -19.07
C PHE A 12 12.38 -1.91 -18.44
N PHE A 13 11.84 -0.95 -19.20
CA PHE A 13 10.76 -0.09 -18.75
C PHE A 13 9.49 -0.87 -18.43
N PHE A 14 9.13 -1.83 -19.27
CA PHE A 14 7.96 -2.69 -19.05
C PHE A 14 8.11 -3.53 -17.79
N THR A 15 9.28 -4.15 -17.59
CA THR A 15 9.55 -4.98 -16.41
C THR A 15 9.52 -4.13 -15.13
N TYR A 16 10.09 -2.92 -15.18
CA TYR A 16 10.09 -1.98 -14.07
C TYR A 16 8.67 -1.49 -13.73
N LEU A 17 7.87 -1.17 -14.75
CA LEU A 17 6.49 -0.76 -14.56
C LEU A 17 5.65 -1.90 -13.97
N LEU A 18 5.85 -3.12 -14.45
CA LEU A 18 5.13 -4.30 -13.95
C LEU A 18 5.53 -4.62 -12.50
N SER A 19 6.81 -4.53 -12.15
CA SER A 19 7.26 -4.75 -10.77
C SER A 19 6.75 -3.66 -9.83
N SER A 20 6.80 -2.38 -10.24
CA SER A 20 6.24 -1.27 -9.46
C SER A 20 4.74 -1.44 -9.25
N LEU A 21 3.98 -1.78 -10.30
CA LEU A 21 2.56 -2.03 -10.21
C LEU A 21 2.26 -3.23 -9.31
N MET A 22 3.04 -4.31 -9.40
CA MET A 22 2.93 -5.46 -8.50
C MET A 22 3.16 -5.07 -7.04
N ILE A 23 4.21 -4.31 -6.75
CA ILE A 23 4.50 -3.83 -5.38
C ILE A 23 3.36 -2.92 -4.90
N PHE A 24 2.90 -1.98 -5.72
CA PHE A 24 1.81 -1.08 -5.37
C PHE A 24 0.50 -1.84 -5.10
N LEU A 25 0.18 -2.83 -5.94
CA LEU A 25 -0.96 -3.71 -5.73
C LEU A 25 -0.80 -4.56 -4.48
N LEU A 26 0.39 -5.09 -4.20
CA LEU A 26 0.67 -5.82 -2.97
C LEU A 26 0.47 -4.95 -1.73
N LEU A 27 0.95 -3.71 -1.76
CA LEU A 27 0.75 -2.74 -0.67
C LEU A 27 -0.72 -2.31 -0.53
N ARG A 28 -1.47 -2.25 -1.63
CA ARG A 28 -2.91 -1.92 -1.61
C ARG A 28 -3.81 -3.09 -1.26
N VAL A 29 -3.37 -4.32 -1.57
CA VAL A 29 -3.99 -5.58 -1.15
C VAL A 29 -3.63 -5.90 0.30
N LEU A 30 -2.56 -5.31 0.86
CA LEU A 30 -2.34 -5.22 2.29
C LEU A 30 -3.54 -4.48 2.91
N PRO A 31 -4.55 -5.20 3.39
CA PRO A 31 -5.79 -4.62 3.87
C PRO A 31 -5.52 -4.29 5.33
N GLY A 32 -4.57 -3.41 5.56
CA GLY A 32 -4.19 -3.00 6.89
C GLY A 32 -4.80 -1.64 7.10
N ASP A 33 -6.03 -1.59 7.61
CA ASP A 33 -6.46 -0.38 8.33
C ASP A 33 -5.26 -0.01 9.24
N PRO A 34 -4.65 1.17 9.07
CA PRO A 34 -3.47 1.56 9.82
C PRO A 34 -3.71 1.42 11.33
N ALA A 35 -4.96 1.62 11.80
CA ALA A 35 -5.34 1.35 13.18
C ALA A 35 -5.16 -0.14 13.55
N ARG A 36 -5.52 -1.08 12.67
CA ARG A 36 -5.32 -2.52 12.86
C ARG A 36 -3.86 -2.92 12.83
N VAL A 37 -3.04 -2.31 11.97
CA VAL A 37 -1.59 -2.56 11.92
C VAL A 37 -0.93 -2.08 13.22
N ILE A 38 -1.33 -0.91 13.72
CA ILE A 38 -0.83 -0.33 14.98
C ILE A 38 -1.37 -1.10 16.20
N ALA A 39 -2.60 -1.62 16.14
CA ALA A 39 -3.23 -2.39 17.22
C ALA A 39 -2.66 -3.80 17.43
N GLY A 40 -1.67 -4.23 16.65
CA GLY A 40 -1.08 -5.58 16.73
C GLY A 40 -1.47 -6.52 15.59
N GLY A 41 -2.02 -6.00 14.50
CA GLY A 41 -2.35 -6.76 13.31
C GLY A 41 -3.56 -7.68 13.50
N ARG A 42 -3.39 -8.97 13.21
CA ARG A 42 -4.48 -9.97 13.15
C ARG A 42 -4.99 -10.43 14.53
N GLU A 43 -4.26 -10.09 15.59
CA GLU A 43 -4.57 -10.43 16.99
C GLU A 43 -5.35 -9.32 17.71
N ALA A 44 -5.49 -8.15 17.09
CA ALA A 44 -6.21 -7.02 17.66
C ALA A 44 -7.73 -7.30 17.68
N THR A 45 -8.34 -7.17 18.86
CA THR A 45 -9.80 -7.26 19.00
C THR A 45 -10.43 -6.02 18.35
N GLU A 46 -11.60 -6.15 17.72
CA GLU A 46 -12.29 -5.01 17.07
C GLU A 46 -12.40 -3.77 18.00
N ALA A 47 -12.66 -3.99 19.29
CA ALA A 47 -12.70 -2.93 20.30
C ALA A 47 -11.36 -2.17 20.47
N GLN A 48 -10.22 -2.85 20.40
CA GLN A 48 -8.88 -2.24 20.50
C GLN A 48 -8.54 -1.43 19.25
N VAL A 49 -8.99 -1.91 18.08
CA VAL A 49 -8.84 -1.21 16.81
C VAL A 49 -9.64 0.08 16.82
N GLU A 50 -10.87 0.06 17.36
CA GLU A 50 -11.77 1.20 17.44
C GLU A 50 -11.29 2.26 18.44
N GLU A 51 -10.71 1.83 19.57
CA GLU A 51 -10.05 2.71 20.53
C GLU A 51 -8.84 3.42 19.90
N ILE A 52 -7.98 2.68 19.19
CA ILE A 52 -6.83 3.25 18.49
C ILE A 52 -7.29 4.16 17.34
N ARG A 53 -8.37 3.81 16.62
CA ARG A 53 -8.96 4.65 15.57
C ARG A 53 -9.47 5.98 16.13
N ALA A 54 -10.08 5.96 17.33
CA ALA A 54 -10.52 7.16 18.02
C ALA A 54 -9.34 8.00 18.55
N GLN A 55 -8.31 7.37 19.13
CA GLN A 55 -7.11 8.07 19.63
C GLN A 55 -6.30 8.72 18.50
N LEU A 56 -6.24 8.08 17.32
CA LEU A 56 -5.52 8.59 16.15
C LEU A 56 -6.35 9.57 15.31
N GLY A 57 -7.58 9.91 15.72
CA GLY A 57 -8.44 10.83 14.96
C GLY A 57 -8.90 10.29 13.60
N LEU A 58 -8.77 8.98 13.37
CA LEU A 58 -9.03 8.34 12.08
C LEU A 58 -10.54 8.22 11.74
N ASN A 59 -11.41 8.74 12.62
CA ASN A 59 -12.84 8.90 12.36
C ASN A 59 -13.20 10.26 11.73
N ALA A 60 -12.24 11.17 11.62
CA ALA A 60 -12.43 12.42 10.90
C ALA A 60 -12.53 12.16 9.38
N PRO A 61 -13.25 12.99 8.61
CA PRO A 61 -13.25 12.87 7.15
C PRO A 61 -11.83 13.14 6.61
N MET A 62 -11.42 12.47 5.52
CA MET A 62 -10.07 12.56 4.93
C MET A 62 -9.43 13.97 4.81
N PRO A 63 -10.18 15.08 4.61
CA PRO A 63 -9.60 16.43 4.63
C PRO A 63 -9.08 16.88 6.00
N GLU A 64 -9.52 16.24 7.08
CA GLU A 64 -9.22 16.58 8.49
C GLU A 64 -8.44 15.47 9.23
N GLN A 65 -8.04 14.40 8.53
CA GLN A 65 -7.22 13.29 9.05
C GLN A 65 -5.71 13.54 8.86
#